data_AF-A0A931H0M9-F1
#
_entry.id   AF-A0A931H0M9-F1
#
_cell.length_a   1.000
_cell.length_b   1.000
_cell.length_c   1.000
_cell.angle_alpha   90.00
_cell.angle_beta   90.00
_cell.angle_gamma   90.00
#
_symmetry.space_group_name_H-M   'P 1'
#
loop_
_entity.id
_entity.type
_entity.pdbx_description
1 polymer ?
#
loop_
_entity_poly.entity_id
_entity_poly.type
_entity_poly.pdbx_seq_one_letter_code
_entity_poly.pdbx_strand_id
1 'polypeptide(L)'
;MKQTAQAIISDNILQLLDFSNFFDFAKSLEEILTTPVDLIQVQRLIISGSKIDSFAFLNLFPSLQQLSFLACESDKWSDLKGNGNIISLRLHNLKQKKKYLSSIGFVLTFPNLEYLYINMLGLNNFSELRGLKNLHTIFAQCRNGNDIKAQFDFSALEYIPKLKVLSVWMAVDRHRIPAESLIPVLSNPSVSHVDVTQMHTTEEKKLKKLMEKINPKLLETPLSDDDLQIINKQHFAW
;
A
#
# COMPACT_ATOMS: atom_id res chain seq x y z
N MET A 1 -20.30 14.42 -22.58
CA MET A 1 -20.00 13.13 -23.25
C MET A 1 -19.99 12.04 -22.19
N LYS A 2 -20.80 11.00 -22.34
CA LYS A 2 -20.71 9.80 -21.47
C LYS A 2 -19.45 9.04 -21.91
N GLN A 3 -18.42 9.02 -21.06
CA GLN A 3 -17.29 8.11 -21.25
C GLN A 3 -17.71 6.74 -20.76
N THR A 4 -17.59 5.75 -21.64
CA THR A 4 -17.85 4.32 -21.37
C THR A 4 -16.66 3.67 -20.67
N ALA A 5 -16.92 2.62 -19.91
CA ALA A 5 -15.93 1.65 -19.42
C ALA A 5 -14.90 1.31 -20.51
N GLN A 6 -13.63 1.68 -20.30
CA GLN A 6 -12.53 1.14 -21.09
C GLN A 6 -11.93 -0.02 -20.29
N ALA A 7 -12.35 -1.24 -20.60
CA ALA A 7 -11.53 -2.40 -20.29
C ALA A 7 -10.28 -2.30 -21.16
N ILE A 8 -9.15 -1.89 -20.59
CA ILE A 8 -7.86 -1.94 -21.28
C ILE A 8 -7.35 -3.37 -21.15
N ILE A 9 -7.87 -4.24 -22.00
CA ILE A 9 -7.34 -5.59 -22.19
C ILE A 9 -6.10 -5.41 -23.07
N SER A 10 -4.91 -5.39 -22.47
CA SER A 10 -3.66 -5.36 -23.23
C SER A 10 -3.28 -6.79 -23.61
N ASP A 11 -3.05 -7.06 -24.90
CA ASP A 11 -2.81 -8.40 -25.44
C ASP A 11 -1.48 -9.06 -24.98
N ASN A 12 -0.59 -8.34 -24.29
CA ASN A 12 0.75 -8.85 -23.94
C ASN A 12 1.21 -8.59 -22.50
N ILE A 13 0.37 -8.02 -21.64
CA ILE A 13 0.71 -7.68 -20.25
C ILE A 13 -0.56 -7.88 -19.41
N LEU A 14 -0.46 -8.62 -18.30
CA LEU A 14 -1.51 -8.89 -17.28
C LEU A 14 -2.82 -8.12 -17.51
N GLN A 15 -3.93 -8.83 -17.73
CA GLN A 15 -5.22 -8.16 -17.99
C GLN A 15 -5.59 -7.23 -16.84
N LEU A 16 -5.71 -5.94 -17.19
CA LEU A 16 -5.97 -4.83 -16.29
C LEU A 16 -7.41 -4.37 -16.46
N LEU A 17 -8.11 -4.22 -15.35
CA LEU A 17 -9.37 -3.50 -15.28
C LEU A 17 -9.17 -2.23 -14.47
N ASP A 18 -9.29 -1.08 -15.11
CA ASP A 18 -9.07 0.23 -14.49
C ASP A 18 -10.37 1.04 -14.44
N PHE A 19 -10.85 1.27 -13.22
CA PHE A 19 -12.02 2.08 -12.92
C PHE A 19 -11.67 3.53 -12.54
N SER A 20 -10.50 4.04 -12.93
CA SER A 20 -10.05 5.36 -12.48
C SER A 20 -10.84 6.55 -13.03
N ASN A 21 -11.53 6.34 -14.16
CA ASN A 21 -12.35 7.37 -14.81
C ASN A 21 -13.84 7.32 -14.40
N PHE A 22 -14.21 6.49 -13.41
CA PHE A 22 -15.60 6.26 -13.04
C PHE A 22 -15.93 6.86 -11.69
N PHE A 23 -16.98 7.69 -11.68
CA PHE A 23 -17.55 8.23 -10.44
C PHE A 23 -18.41 7.21 -9.69
N ASP A 24 -18.79 6.11 -10.36
CA ASP A 24 -19.64 5.04 -9.82
C ASP A 24 -19.13 3.66 -10.24
N PHE A 25 -18.30 3.07 -9.39
CA PHE A 25 -17.77 1.71 -9.59
C PHE A 25 -18.86 0.65 -9.75
N ALA A 26 -19.95 0.71 -8.97
CA ALA A 26 -20.98 -0.33 -8.99
C ALA A 26 -21.67 -0.38 -10.37
N LYS A 27 -22.07 0.79 -10.87
CA LYS A 27 -22.63 0.90 -12.21
C LYS A 27 -21.66 0.46 -13.31
N SER A 28 -20.39 0.85 -13.18
CA SER A 28 -19.37 0.51 -14.17
C SER A 28 -19.07 -0.98 -14.20
N LEU A 29 -19.11 -1.63 -13.04
CA LEU A 29 -19.00 -3.09 -12.93
C LEU A 29 -20.20 -3.77 -13.57
N GLU A 30 -21.43 -3.28 -13.36
CA GLU A 30 -22.63 -3.80 -14.05
C GLU A 30 -22.51 -3.70 -15.57
N GLU A 31 -22.04 -2.56 -16.10
CA GLU A 31 -21.80 -2.39 -17.54
C GLU A 31 -20.78 -3.42 -18.06
N ILE A 32 -19.67 -3.62 -17.35
CA ILE A 32 -18.65 -4.61 -17.72
C ILE A 32 -19.18 -6.04 -17.66
N LEU A 33 -20.04 -6.36 -16.69
CA LEU A 33 -20.68 -7.67 -16.60
C LEU A 33 -21.60 -7.97 -17.80
N THR A 34 -22.01 -6.96 -18.56
CA THR A 34 -22.77 -7.13 -19.81
C THR A 34 -21.90 -7.21 -21.07
N THR A 35 -20.58 -7.07 -20.93
CA THR A 35 -19.59 -7.15 -22.02
C THR A 35 -18.88 -8.50 -22.03
N PRO A 36 -18.32 -8.96 -23.17
CA PRO A 36 -17.63 -10.26 -23.27
C PRO A 36 -16.22 -10.23 -22.66
N VAL A 37 -16.03 -9.56 -21.53
CA VAL A 37 -14.77 -9.52 -20.79
C VAL A 37 -14.65 -10.79 -19.96
N ASP A 38 -13.56 -11.54 -20.15
CA ASP A 38 -13.25 -12.70 -19.32
C ASP A 38 -12.62 -12.26 -17.99
N LEU A 39 -13.46 -12.01 -16.98
CA LEU A 39 -13.01 -11.60 -15.65
C LEU A 39 -12.10 -12.63 -14.96
N ILE A 40 -12.09 -13.88 -15.42
CA ILE A 40 -11.21 -14.94 -14.90
C ILE A 40 -9.76 -14.65 -15.25
N GLN A 41 -9.49 -13.94 -16.35
CA GLN A 41 -8.14 -13.62 -16.79
C GLN A 41 -7.62 -12.29 -16.22
N VAL A 42 -8.48 -11.48 -15.61
CA VAL A 42 -8.10 -10.21 -14.96
C VAL A 42 -7.19 -10.48 -13.76
N GLN A 43 -5.97 -9.95 -13.83
CA GLN A 43 -4.96 -10.10 -12.80
C GLN A 43 -4.68 -8.79 -12.04
N ARG A 44 -5.15 -7.66 -12.58
CA ARG A 44 -4.96 -6.33 -11.98
C ARG A 44 -6.28 -5.57 -11.96
N LEU A 45 -6.61 -5.00 -10.81
CA LEU A 45 -7.83 -4.21 -10.61
C LEU A 45 -7.47 -2.90 -9.93
N ILE A 46 -7.80 -1.79 -10.59
CA ILE A 46 -7.65 -0.43 -10.05
C ILE A 46 -9.04 0.17 -9.92
N ILE A 47 -9.36 0.68 -8.73
CA ILE A 47 -10.61 1.37 -8.44
C ILE A 47 -10.27 2.74 -7.88
N SER A 48 -10.77 3.81 -8.51
CA SER A 48 -10.54 5.18 -8.07
C SER A 48 -11.83 5.94 -7.81
N GLY A 49 -11.80 6.90 -6.87
CA GLY A 49 -12.82 7.93 -6.71
C GLY A 49 -14.24 7.45 -6.41
N SER A 50 -14.41 6.16 -6.08
CA SER A 50 -15.71 5.51 -5.95
C SER A 50 -16.07 5.23 -4.51
N LYS A 51 -17.38 5.25 -4.21
CA LYS A 51 -17.93 4.71 -2.97
C LYS A 51 -18.08 3.20 -3.09
N ILE A 52 -17.56 2.45 -2.12
CA ILE A 52 -17.61 0.98 -2.07
C ILE A 52 -18.52 0.55 -0.94
N ASP A 53 -19.70 0.05 -1.30
CA ASP A 53 -20.70 -0.43 -0.35
C ASP A 53 -20.63 -1.96 -0.10
N SER A 54 -19.80 -2.67 -0.87
CA SER A 54 -19.53 -4.12 -0.74
C SER A 54 -18.22 -4.50 -1.42
N PHE A 55 -17.52 -5.49 -0.87
CA PHE A 55 -16.32 -6.10 -1.46
C PHE A 55 -16.59 -7.47 -2.11
N ALA A 56 -17.86 -7.89 -2.20
CA ALA A 56 -18.24 -9.19 -2.78
C ALA A 56 -17.82 -9.33 -4.26
N PHE A 57 -17.61 -8.21 -4.98
CA PHE A 57 -17.12 -8.22 -6.36
C PHE A 57 -15.77 -8.93 -6.52
N LEU A 58 -14.95 -9.04 -5.47
CA LEU A 58 -13.66 -9.74 -5.54
C LEU A 58 -13.81 -11.21 -5.94
N ASN A 59 -14.96 -11.83 -5.68
CA ASN A 59 -15.26 -13.20 -6.11
C ASN A 59 -15.36 -13.36 -7.63
N LEU A 60 -15.55 -12.24 -8.36
CA LEU A 60 -15.61 -12.24 -9.82
C LEU A 60 -14.21 -12.31 -10.46
N PHE A 61 -13.15 -12.08 -9.69
CA PHE A 61 -11.78 -11.97 -10.17
C PHE A 61 -10.90 -13.07 -9.54
N PRO A 62 -11.10 -14.36 -9.91
CA PRO A 62 -10.39 -15.47 -9.29
C PRO A 62 -8.87 -15.39 -9.50
N SER A 63 -8.38 -14.85 -10.61
CA SER A 63 -6.94 -14.72 -10.90
C SER A 63 -6.33 -13.39 -10.43
N LEU A 64 -7.03 -12.60 -9.63
CA LEU A 64 -6.58 -11.27 -9.21
C LEU A 64 -5.32 -11.35 -8.35
N GLN A 65 -4.26 -10.67 -8.79
CA GLN A 65 -2.97 -10.61 -8.11
C GLN A 65 -2.67 -9.22 -7.53
N GLN A 66 -3.14 -8.16 -8.21
CA GLN A 66 -2.89 -6.78 -7.82
C GLN A 66 -4.19 -6.03 -7.65
N LEU A 67 -4.39 -5.44 -6.47
CA LEU A 67 -5.60 -4.70 -6.12
C LEU A 67 -5.23 -3.29 -5.64
N SER A 68 -5.80 -2.28 -6.28
CA SER A 68 -5.60 -0.87 -5.92
C SER A 68 -6.91 -0.15 -5.65
N PHE A 69 -6.97 0.51 -4.50
CA PHE A 69 -8.00 1.50 -4.17
C PHE A 69 -7.36 2.88 -4.06
N LEU A 70 -7.86 3.83 -4.86
CA LEU A 70 -7.36 5.19 -4.96
C LEU A 70 -8.48 6.17 -4.62
N ALA A 71 -8.35 6.94 -3.55
CA ALA A 71 -9.35 7.93 -3.13
C ALA A 71 -10.79 7.37 -3.01
N CYS A 72 -10.94 6.08 -2.71
CA CYS A 72 -12.23 5.44 -2.49
C CYS A 72 -12.80 5.75 -1.10
N GLU A 73 -14.12 5.70 -0.98
CA GLU A 73 -14.84 5.83 0.28
C GLU A 73 -15.55 4.52 0.65
N SER A 74 -15.44 4.06 1.89
CA SER A 74 -16.22 2.93 2.39
C SER A 74 -16.37 2.98 3.92
N ASP A 75 -17.55 2.60 4.40
CA ASP A 75 -17.79 2.30 5.83
C ASP A 75 -17.44 0.84 6.18
N LYS A 76 -17.05 0.03 5.20
CA LYS A 76 -16.92 -1.43 5.31
C LYS A 76 -15.50 -1.92 5.03
N TRP A 77 -14.47 -1.10 5.18
CA TRP A 77 -13.09 -1.52 4.93
C TRP A 77 -12.68 -2.78 5.72
N SER A 78 -13.27 -3.01 6.90
CA SER A 78 -13.10 -4.26 7.66
C SER A 78 -13.60 -5.52 6.95
N ASP A 79 -14.53 -5.35 6.01
CA ASP A 79 -15.17 -6.42 5.24
C ASP A 79 -14.37 -6.74 3.97
N LEU A 80 -13.30 -5.98 3.67
CA LEU A 80 -12.35 -6.30 2.62
C LEU A 80 -11.59 -7.57 2.99
N LYS A 81 -12.18 -8.71 2.64
CA LYS A 81 -11.59 -10.04 2.81
C LYS A 81 -10.96 -10.47 1.49
N GLY A 82 -9.73 -10.95 1.59
CA GLY A 82 -8.89 -11.18 0.43
C GLY A 82 -9.21 -12.41 -0.39
N ASN A 83 -8.83 -12.33 -1.67
CA ASN A 83 -8.53 -13.47 -2.52
C ASN A 83 -7.10 -13.95 -2.19
N GLY A 84 -6.91 -15.25 -1.97
CA GLY A 84 -5.59 -15.83 -1.67
C GLY A 84 -4.53 -15.59 -2.76
N ASN A 85 -4.93 -15.22 -3.98
CA ASN A 85 -4.02 -14.94 -5.09
C ASN A 85 -3.45 -13.51 -5.06
N ILE A 86 -3.99 -12.61 -4.23
CA ILE A 86 -3.52 -11.22 -4.16
C ILE A 86 -2.16 -11.17 -3.46
N ILE A 87 -1.17 -10.70 -4.20
CA ILE A 87 0.22 -10.50 -3.75
C ILE A 87 0.57 -9.02 -3.58
N SER A 88 -0.21 -8.13 -4.20
CA SER A 88 0.02 -6.68 -4.17
C SER A 88 -1.25 -5.92 -3.82
N LEU A 89 -1.20 -5.13 -2.74
CA LEU A 89 -2.31 -4.31 -2.28
C LEU A 89 -1.91 -2.85 -2.16
N ARG A 90 -2.74 -1.97 -2.72
CA ARG A 90 -2.59 -0.52 -2.60
C ARG A 90 -3.82 0.14 -2.03
N LEU A 91 -3.60 0.86 -0.94
CA LEU A 91 -4.60 1.61 -0.19
C LEU A 91 -4.19 3.08 -0.15
N HIS A 92 -4.64 3.88 -1.11
CA HIS A 92 -4.23 5.28 -1.23
C HIS A 92 -5.40 6.23 -0.97
N ASN A 93 -5.25 7.15 -0.02
CA ASN A 93 -6.24 8.20 0.33
C ASN A 93 -7.66 7.67 0.62
N LEU A 94 -7.78 6.53 1.31
CA LEU A 94 -9.07 5.93 1.63
C LEU A 94 -9.82 6.73 2.69
N LYS A 95 -11.09 7.04 2.44
CA LYS A 95 -11.92 7.87 3.34
C LYS A 95 -13.06 7.07 3.96
N GLN A 96 -13.43 7.45 5.18
CA GLN A 96 -14.66 7.06 5.87
C GLN A 96 -15.25 8.31 6.52
N LYS A 97 -16.30 8.93 5.95
CA LYS A 97 -17.02 10.06 6.59
C LYS A 97 -16.08 11.13 7.20
N LYS A 98 -15.12 11.61 6.39
CA LYS A 98 -14.04 12.56 6.72
C LYS A 98 -12.89 12.05 7.62
N LYS A 99 -12.93 10.80 8.06
CA LYS A 99 -11.82 10.10 8.73
C LYS A 99 -11.08 9.21 7.73
N TYR A 100 -9.91 8.74 8.13
CA TYR A 100 -9.13 7.75 7.40
C TYR A 100 -9.10 6.44 8.20
N LEU A 101 -8.49 5.40 7.64
CA LEU A 101 -8.38 4.09 8.28
C LEU A 101 -7.66 4.19 9.64
N SER A 102 -8.33 3.75 10.71
CA SER A 102 -7.72 3.63 12.05
C SER A 102 -7.10 2.27 12.33
N SER A 103 -7.34 1.29 11.45
CA SER A 103 -6.83 -0.08 11.50
C SER A 103 -6.77 -0.63 10.09
N ILE A 104 -5.85 -1.56 9.88
CA ILE A 104 -5.69 -2.35 8.66
C ILE A 104 -5.73 -3.84 8.95
N GLY A 105 -6.34 -4.29 10.05
CA GLY A 105 -6.38 -5.71 10.42
C GLY A 105 -6.92 -6.64 9.32
N PHE A 106 -7.77 -6.12 8.43
CA PHE A 106 -8.28 -6.85 7.26
C PHE A 106 -7.17 -7.30 6.30
N VAL A 107 -5.99 -6.67 6.29
CA VAL A 107 -4.87 -7.05 5.42
C VAL A 107 -4.34 -8.45 5.75
N LEU A 108 -4.58 -8.95 6.96
CA LEU A 108 -4.24 -10.32 7.36
C LEU A 108 -5.01 -11.40 6.57
N THR A 109 -6.06 -11.01 5.86
CA THR A 109 -6.84 -11.92 5.00
C THR A 109 -6.19 -12.17 3.63
N PHE A 110 -5.06 -11.52 3.33
CA PHE A 110 -4.25 -11.73 2.12
C PHE A 110 -2.97 -12.54 2.48
N PRO A 111 -3.04 -13.87 2.57
CA PRO A 111 -1.93 -14.69 3.10
C PRO A 111 -0.66 -14.66 2.24
N ASN A 112 -0.81 -14.33 0.96
CA ASN A 112 0.28 -14.23 -0.01
C ASN A 112 0.71 -12.79 -0.28
N LEU A 113 0.28 -11.82 0.55
CA LEU A 113 0.67 -10.43 0.36
C LEU A 113 2.18 -10.26 0.49
N GLU A 114 2.79 -9.78 -0.58
CA GLU A 114 4.23 -9.53 -0.75
C GLU A 114 4.52 -8.03 -0.71
N TYR A 115 3.58 -7.25 -1.23
CA TYR A 115 3.70 -5.82 -1.41
C TYR A 115 2.50 -5.08 -0.79
N LEU A 116 2.78 -4.08 0.05
CA LEU A 116 1.77 -3.19 0.60
C LEU A 116 2.13 -1.73 0.35
N TYR A 117 1.28 -1.02 -0.40
CA TYR A 117 1.26 0.45 -0.39
C TYR A 117 0.13 0.91 0.51
N ILE A 118 0.42 1.81 1.45
CA ILE A 118 -0.59 2.37 2.32
C ILE A 118 -0.39 3.86 2.61
N ASN A 119 -1.48 4.62 2.61
CA ASN A 119 -1.48 5.93 3.24
C ASN A 119 -1.81 5.78 4.73
N MET A 120 -0.85 6.11 5.60
CA MET A 120 -0.89 5.95 7.06
C MET A 120 -1.81 6.95 7.78
N LEU A 121 -2.62 7.70 7.06
CA LEU A 121 -3.59 8.62 7.66
C LEU A 121 -4.50 7.87 8.64
N GLY A 122 -4.41 8.20 9.93
CA GLY A 122 -5.20 7.58 10.99
C GLY A 122 -4.57 6.33 11.61
N LEU A 123 -3.50 5.81 11.03
CA LEU A 123 -2.70 4.72 11.60
C LEU A 123 -1.56 5.29 12.42
N ASN A 124 -1.25 4.61 13.52
CA ASN A 124 -0.13 4.94 14.39
C ASN A 124 0.84 3.77 14.62
N ASN A 125 0.59 2.60 14.03
CA ASN A 125 1.46 1.44 14.17
C ASN A 125 1.23 0.41 13.03
N PHE A 126 2.11 -0.58 12.95
CA PHE A 126 1.99 -1.74 12.06
C PHE A 126 1.79 -3.08 12.80
N SER A 127 1.25 -3.08 14.02
CA SER A 127 1.08 -4.29 14.84
C SER A 127 0.35 -5.42 14.11
N GLU A 128 -0.60 -5.07 13.25
CA GLU A 128 -1.41 -5.98 12.46
C GLU A 128 -0.64 -6.65 11.30
N LEU A 129 0.55 -6.17 10.93
CA LEU A 129 1.33 -6.74 9.82
C LEU A 129 2.18 -7.97 10.22
N ARG A 130 2.32 -8.25 11.53
CA ARG A 130 3.17 -9.36 12.04
C ARG A 130 2.81 -10.74 11.48
N GLY A 131 1.56 -10.93 11.08
CA GLY A 131 1.08 -12.20 10.51
C GLY A 131 1.45 -12.43 9.04
N LEU A 132 1.95 -11.42 8.33
CA LEU A 132 2.19 -11.47 6.89
C LEU A 132 3.60 -12.00 6.58
N LYS A 133 3.72 -13.33 6.53
CA LYS A 133 5.01 -14.03 6.34
C LYS A 133 5.66 -13.82 4.97
N ASN A 134 4.88 -13.40 3.98
CA ASN A 134 5.37 -13.15 2.62
C ASN A 134 5.66 -11.67 2.35
N LEU A 135 5.22 -10.77 3.23
CA LEU A 135 5.37 -9.34 3.03
C LEU A 135 6.84 -8.96 3.04
N HIS A 136 7.31 -8.45 1.91
CA HIS A 136 8.69 -8.05 1.74
C HIS A 136 8.86 -6.57 1.43
N THR A 137 7.81 -5.89 0.98
CA THR A 137 7.88 -4.47 0.61
C THR A 137 6.73 -3.69 1.21
N ILE A 138 7.07 -2.61 1.92
CA ILE A 138 6.12 -1.64 2.47
C ILE A 138 6.47 -0.25 1.93
N PHE A 139 5.51 0.34 1.22
CA PHE A 139 5.52 1.76 0.89
C PHE A 139 4.45 2.45 1.71
N ALA A 140 4.85 3.43 2.50
CA ALA A 140 3.96 4.11 3.41
C ALA A 140 3.99 5.62 3.17
N GLN A 141 2.83 6.21 2.95
CA GLN A 141 2.67 7.65 2.87
C GLN A 141 2.09 8.17 4.17
N CYS A 142 2.82 9.03 4.87
CA CYS A 142 2.39 9.64 6.11
C CYS A 142 1.83 11.04 5.84
N ARG A 143 0.54 11.24 6.11
CA ARG A 143 -0.11 12.56 6.06
C ARG A 143 -0.86 12.90 7.36
N ASN A 144 -0.52 12.22 8.47
CA ASN A 144 -1.29 12.22 9.71
C ASN A 144 -1.69 13.61 10.20
N GLY A 145 -2.94 14.01 9.97
CA GLY A 145 -3.52 15.23 10.59
C GLY A 145 -3.66 15.15 12.12
N ASN A 146 -3.16 14.09 12.76
CA ASN A 146 -3.16 13.89 14.19
C ASN A 146 -1.80 14.26 14.77
N ASP A 147 -1.87 15.09 15.81
CA ASP A 147 -0.84 15.55 16.75
C ASP A 147 0.58 14.99 16.52
N ILE A 148 1.51 15.91 16.25
CA ILE A 148 2.98 15.73 16.12
C ILE A 148 3.57 14.93 17.30
N LYS A 149 2.82 14.79 18.39
CA LYS A 149 3.16 14.01 19.58
C LYS A 149 2.95 12.50 19.46
N ALA A 150 2.06 12.02 18.59
CA ALA A 150 1.82 10.59 18.43
C ALA A 150 2.93 9.98 17.57
N GLN A 151 3.97 9.45 18.20
CA GLN A 151 5.01 8.70 17.52
C GLN A 151 4.41 7.48 16.82
N PHE A 152 4.76 7.29 15.55
CA PHE A 152 4.39 6.07 14.84
C PHE A 152 5.24 4.91 15.36
N ASP A 153 4.59 3.81 15.76
CA ASP A 153 5.25 2.63 16.30
C ASP A 153 5.60 1.62 15.19
N PHE A 154 6.90 1.47 14.93
CA PHE A 154 7.45 0.52 13.97
C PHE A 154 7.85 -0.82 14.60
N SER A 155 7.63 -1.05 15.89
CA SER A 155 8.09 -2.24 16.62
C SER A 155 7.63 -3.56 16.01
N ALA A 156 6.50 -3.54 15.31
CA ALA A 156 5.99 -4.72 14.61
C ALA A 156 6.85 -5.17 13.42
N LEU A 157 7.54 -4.23 12.77
CA LEU A 157 8.32 -4.49 11.57
C LEU A 157 9.63 -5.23 11.87
N GLU A 158 10.10 -5.21 13.12
CA GLU A 158 11.26 -6.00 13.57
C GLU A 158 11.09 -7.49 13.29
N TYR A 159 9.85 -7.99 13.38
CA TYR A 159 9.54 -9.42 13.36
C TYR A 159 8.96 -9.91 12.03
N ILE A 160 8.92 -9.08 10.98
CA ILE A 160 8.43 -9.50 9.67
C ILE A 160 9.58 -10.21 8.93
N PRO A 161 9.52 -11.53 8.73
CA PRO A 161 10.69 -12.35 8.41
C PRO A 161 11.24 -12.14 6.99
N LYS A 162 10.43 -11.59 6.09
CA LYS A 162 10.81 -11.34 4.69
C LYS A 162 10.86 -9.84 4.35
N LEU A 163 10.71 -8.95 5.31
CA LEU A 163 10.71 -7.51 5.05
C LEU A 163 12.08 -7.09 4.52
N LYS A 164 12.13 -6.68 3.25
CA LYS A 164 13.34 -6.22 2.57
C LYS A 164 13.38 -4.70 2.43
N VAL A 165 12.24 -4.11 2.08
CA VAL A 165 12.13 -2.70 1.71
C VAL A 165 11.06 -2.02 2.58
N LEU A 166 11.47 -0.98 3.28
CA LEU A 166 10.57 0.01 3.87
C LEU A 166 10.88 1.38 3.28
N SER A 167 9.91 2.00 2.60
CA SER A 167 10.01 3.41 2.18
C SER A 167 8.85 4.18 2.77
N VAL A 168 9.16 5.27 3.48
CA VAL A 168 8.18 6.14 4.11
C VAL A 168 8.31 7.55 3.58
N TRP A 169 7.23 8.08 3.01
CA TRP A 169 7.18 9.45 2.52
C TRP A 169 6.28 10.33 3.39
N MET A 170 6.77 11.51 3.77
CA MET A 170 6.05 12.49 4.59
C MET A 170 5.80 13.78 3.82
N ALA A 171 4.52 14.15 3.65
CA ALA A 171 4.11 15.20 2.73
C ALA A 171 4.26 16.65 3.22
N VAL A 172 4.50 16.86 4.52
CA VAL A 172 4.21 18.15 5.18
C VAL A 172 5.17 18.43 6.34
N ASP A 173 5.64 19.67 6.39
CA ASP A 173 6.53 20.33 7.37
C ASP A 173 6.23 20.08 8.86
N ARG A 174 4.98 19.77 9.21
CA ARG A 174 4.56 19.54 10.59
C ARG A 174 4.76 18.10 11.10
N HIS A 175 5.24 17.19 10.27
CA HIS A 175 5.26 15.77 10.61
C HIS A 175 6.69 15.25 10.59
N ARG A 176 7.06 14.60 11.69
CA ARG A 176 8.41 14.09 11.91
C ARG A 176 8.34 12.64 12.33
N ILE A 177 9.12 11.79 11.67
CA ILE A 177 9.46 10.47 12.20
C ILE A 177 10.81 10.60 12.89
N PRO A 178 10.86 10.51 14.24
CA PRO A 178 12.12 10.44 14.94
C PRO A 178 12.94 9.25 14.43
N ALA A 179 14.23 9.46 14.18
CA ALA A 179 15.10 8.40 13.69
C ALA A 179 15.12 7.18 14.64
N GLU A 180 14.99 7.41 15.95
CA GLU A 180 14.95 6.39 16.99
C GLU A 180 13.73 5.47 16.88
N SER A 181 12.62 5.96 16.32
CA SER A 181 11.41 5.14 16.09
C SER A 181 11.66 4.03 15.05
N LEU A 182 12.71 4.14 14.24
CA LEU A 182 13.06 3.15 13.21
C LEU A 182 14.03 2.07 13.70
N ILE A 183 14.54 2.15 14.95
CA ILE A 183 15.43 1.14 15.52
C ILE A 183 14.91 -0.30 15.34
N PRO A 184 13.60 -0.60 15.54
CA PRO A 184 13.08 -1.95 15.30
C PRO A 184 13.24 -2.41 13.85
N VAL A 185 13.07 -1.49 12.89
CA VAL A 185 13.26 -1.79 11.45
C VAL A 185 14.73 -2.04 11.15
N LEU A 186 15.63 -1.22 11.69
CA LEU A 186 17.08 -1.37 11.51
C LEU A 186 17.61 -2.67 12.11
N SER A 187 16.95 -3.17 13.16
CA SER A 187 17.29 -4.43 13.85
C SER A 187 16.76 -5.67 13.12
N ASN A 188 15.88 -5.50 12.13
CA ASN A 188 15.38 -6.61 11.33
C ASN A 188 16.47 -7.09 10.35
N PRO A 189 16.94 -8.36 10.45
CA PRO A 189 18.04 -8.86 9.63
C PRO A 189 17.67 -9.07 8.15
N SER A 190 16.39 -9.14 7.79
CA SER A 190 15.96 -9.28 6.38
C SER A 190 15.92 -7.95 5.63
N VAL A 191 15.93 -6.82 6.35
CA VAL A 191 15.81 -5.50 5.76
C VAL A 191 17.12 -5.15 5.04
N SER A 192 16.99 -4.86 3.75
CA SER A 192 18.09 -4.43 2.88
C SER A 192 17.98 -2.97 2.48
N HIS A 193 16.81 -2.34 2.66
CA HIS A 193 16.59 -0.94 2.35
C HIS A 193 15.59 -0.29 3.30
N VAL A 194 15.97 0.88 3.82
CA VAL A 194 15.08 1.76 4.58
C VAL A 194 15.27 3.17 4.05
N ASP A 195 14.18 3.77 3.58
CA ASP A 195 14.11 5.17 3.21
C ASP A 195 13.02 5.88 4.00
N VAL A 196 13.32 7.10 4.47
CA VAL A 196 12.35 8.00 5.07
C VAL A 196 12.56 9.40 4.52
N THR A 197 11.73 9.76 3.56
CA THR A 197 11.68 11.10 2.97
C THR A 197 10.83 12.02 3.85
N GLN A 198 11.44 13.04 4.45
CA GLN A 198 10.77 14.05 5.28
C GLN A 198 11.49 15.41 5.23
N MET A 199 10.83 16.52 5.59
CA MET A 199 11.46 17.85 5.55
C MET A 199 12.49 18.11 6.68
N HIS A 200 12.64 17.18 7.61
CA HIS A 200 13.50 17.32 8.80
C HIS A 200 14.88 16.69 8.59
N THR A 201 15.79 17.41 7.96
CA THR A 201 17.17 16.95 7.65
C THR A 201 18.00 16.53 8.88
N THR A 202 17.63 16.98 10.09
CA THR A 202 18.26 16.52 11.34
C THR A 202 17.97 15.05 11.60
N GLU A 203 16.75 14.58 11.29
CA GLU A 203 16.38 13.19 11.49
C GLU A 203 16.98 12.27 10.43
N GLU A 204 17.14 12.74 9.20
CA GLU A 204 17.89 12.03 8.15
C GLU A 204 19.34 11.77 8.60
N LYS A 205 20.02 12.80 9.13
CA LYS A 205 21.39 12.66 9.66
C LYS A 205 21.46 11.69 10.84
N LYS A 206 20.48 11.72 11.74
CA LYS A 206 20.40 10.77 12.86
C LYS A 206 20.13 9.35 12.37
N LEU A 207 19.22 9.17 11.43
CA LEU A 207 18.90 7.88 10.84
C LEU A 207 20.14 7.26 10.20
N LYS A 208 20.91 8.04 9.43
CA LYS A 208 22.18 7.58 8.89
C LYS A 208 23.15 7.10 9.98
N LYS A 209 23.34 7.87 11.06
CA LYS A 209 24.18 7.45 12.20
C LYS A 209 23.67 6.18 12.88
N LEU A 210 22.35 6.00 12.98
CA LEU A 210 21.75 4.78 13.52
C LEU A 210 21.97 3.60 12.59
N MET A 211 21.85 3.77 11.27
CA MET A 211 22.19 2.74 10.28
C MET A 211 23.65 2.32 10.40
N GLU A 212 24.59 3.28 10.45
CA GLU A 212 26.02 3.00 10.64
C GLU A 212 26.29 2.17 11.90
N LYS A 213 25.54 2.42 12.98
CA LYS A 213 25.70 1.74 14.27
C LYS A 213 25.03 0.35 14.33
N ILE A 214 23.82 0.22 13.78
CA ILE A 214 22.95 -0.95 13.99
C ILE A 214 23.03 -1.91 12.82
N ASN A 215 22.96 -1.40 11.59
CA ASN A 215 22.94 -2.20 10.37
C ASN A 215 23.64 -1.44 9.22
N PRO A 216 24.98 -1.43 9.22
CA PRO A 216 25.76 -0.63 8.27
C PRO A 216 25.58 -1.08 6.81
N LYS A 217 25.15 -2.33 6.58
CA LYS A 217 24.88 -2.87 5.24
C LYS A 217 23.80 -2.10 4.48
N LEU A 218 22.88 -1.44 5.20
CA LEU A 218 21.85 -0.58 4.61
C LEU A 218 22.43 0.61 3.82
N LEU A 219 23.71 0.94 4.05
CA LEU A 219 24.40 2.04 3.39
C LEU A 219 25.24 1.57 2.19
N GLU A 220 25.44 0.27 2.02
CA GLU A 220 26.30 -0.30 0.96
C GLU A 220 25.57 -0.38 -0.39
N THR A 221 24.26 -0.64 -0.36
CA THR A 221 23.42 -0.77 -1.56
C THR A 221 22.11 0.02 -1.41
N PRO A 222 22.17 1.36 -1.31
CA PRO A 222 20.95 2.15 -1.27
C PRO A 222 20.20 1.99 -2.60
N LEU A 223 18.90 1.72 -2.55
CA LEU A 223 18.03 1.87 -3.71
C LEU A 223 17.89 3.36 -4.00
N SER A 224 17.98 3.73 -5.27
CA SER A 224 17.68 5.08 -5.74
C SER A 224 16.17 5.32 -5.78
N ASP A 225 15.77 6.60 -5.90
CA ASP A 225 14.37 6.95 -6.14
C ASP A 225 13.81 6.27 -7.41
N ASP A 226 14.64 6.09 -8.43
CA ASP A 226 14.28 5.39 -9.66
C ASP A 226 14.05 3.89 -9.41
N ASP A 227 14.89 3.25 -8.60
CA ASP A 227 14.69 1.85 -8.21
C ASP A 227 13.39 1.66 -7.42
N LEU A 228 13.12 2.57 -6.48
CA LEU A 228 11.87 2.58 -5.71
C LEU A 228 10.64 2.81 -6.60
N GLN A 229 10.77 3.66 -7.63
CA GLN A 229 9.73 3.85 -8.64
C GLN A 229 9.52 2.61 -9.50
N ILE A 230 10.60 1.91 -9.90
CA ILE A 230 10.52 0.66 -10.67
C ILE A 230 9.79 -0.40 -9.85
N ILE A 231 10.15 -0.57 -8.58
CA ILE A 231 9.46 -1.47 -7.64
C ILE A 231 7.98 -1.11 -7.56
N ASN A 232 7.64 0.17 -7.33
CA ASN A 232 6.24 0.61 -7.31
C ASN A 232 5.50 0.28 -8.63
N LYS A 233 6.12 0.53 -9.79
CA LYS A 233 5.53 0.32 -11.12
C LYS A 233 5.29 -1.15 -11.45
N GLN A 234 6.17 -2.06 -10.99
CA GLN A 234 5.98 -3.49 -11.15
C GLN A 234 4.73 -4.00 -10.41
N HIS A 235 4.46 -3.38 -9.25
CA HIS A 235 3.37 -3.76 -8.37
C HIS A 235 2.05 -3.01 -8.64
N PHE A 236 2.10 -1.82 -9.25
CA PHE A 236 0.95 -1.08 -9.75
C PHE A 236 1.28 -0.28 -11.02
N ALA A 237 0.44 -0.39 -12.04
CA ALA A 237 0.52 0.51 -13.19
C ALA A 237 0.15 1.93 -12.76
N TRP A 238 1.01 2.90 -13.09
CA TRP A 238 0.67 4.30 -13.31
C TRP A 238 1.10 4.65 -14.72
#